data_AF-A0A1A8DYT1-F1
#
_entry.id   AF-A0A1A8DYT1-F1
#
_cell.length_a   1.000
_cell.length_b   1.000
_cell.length_c   1.000
_cell.angle_alpha   90.00
_cell.angle_beta   90.00
_cell.angle_gamma   90.00
#
_symmetry.space_group_name_H-M   'P 1'
#
loop_
_entity.id
_entity.type
_entity.pdbx_description
1 polymer ?
#
loop_
_entity_poly.entity_id
_entity_poly.type
_entity_poly.pdbx_seq_one_letter_code
_entity_poly.pdbx_strand_id
1 'polypeptide(L)' 'VDDYKEEVFYAFDTATGKETNSLALALEKVAKGVASLSYNPTNRQIYMYNDAYLLAYQAFF' A
#
# COMPACT_ATOMS: atom_id res chain seq x y z
N VAL A 1 -7.76 -17.73 -0.02
CA VAL A 1 -7.31 -16.40 -0.49
C VAL A 1 -7.98 -15.39 0.41
N ASP A 2 -7.21 -14.55 1.11
CA ASP A 2 -7.78 -13.45 1.89
C ASP A 2 -8.20 -12.37 0.90
N ASP A 3 -9.50 -12.24 0.66
CA ASP A 3 -10.03 -11.26 -0.30
C ASP A 3 -10.08 -9.83 0.28
N TYR A 4 -9.66 -9.63 1.54
CA TYR A 4 -9.75 -8.36 2.27
C TYR A 4 -8.40 -7.83 2.77
N LYS A 5 -7.28 -8.47 2.39
CA LYS A 5 -5.95 -8.01 2.75
C LYS A 5 -5.00 -7.98 1.57
N GLU A 6 -4.13 -6.98 1.58
CA GLU A 6 -2.95 -6.86 0.74
C GLU A 6 -1.71 -6.76 1.65
N GLU A 7 -0.53 -6.97 1.07
CA GLU A 7 0.73 -6.94 1.80
C GLU A 7 1.79 -6.16 1.02
N VAL A 8 2.47 -5.24 1.69
CA VAL A 8 3.73 -4.70 1.19
C VAL A 8 4.84 -5.65 1.62
N PHE A 9 5.35 -6.41 0.66
CA PHE A 9 6.38 -7.43 0.88
C PHE A 9 7.78 -7.02 0.37
N TYR A 10 7.85 -5.96 -0.43
CA TYR A 10 9.08 -5.49 -1.07
C TYR A 10 9.24 -3.98 -1.00
N ALA A 11 10.47 -3.51 -0.82
CA ALA A 11 10.85 -2.12 -1.00
C ALA A 11 12.23 -1.98 -1.63
N PHE A 12 12.40 -0.91 -2.40
CA PHE A 12 13.64 -0.51 -3.04
C PHE A 12 13.99 0.92 -2.64
N ASP A 13 15.16 1.12 -2.05
CA ASP A 13 15.70 2.45 -1.76
C ASP A 13 16.42 3.00 -3.00
N THR A 14 15.85 4.00 -3.63
CA THR A 14 16.40 4.62 -4.86
C THR A 14 17.66 5.45 -4.60
N ALA A 15 17.94 5.87 -3.37
CA ALA A 15 19.13 6.63 -3.01
C ALA A 15 20.35 5.71 -2.79
N THR A 16 20.13 4.52 -2.22
CA THR A 16 21.21 3.57 -1.91
C THR A 16 21.28 2.35 -2.81
N GLY A 17 20.23 2.09 -3.61
CA GLY A 17 20.09 0.89 -4.43
C GLY A 17 19.85 -0.38 -3.63
N LYS A 18 19.54 -0.28 -2.33
CA LYS A 18 19.30 -1.44 -1.46
C LYS A 18 17.86 -1.91 -1.57
N GLU A 19 17.70 -3.23 -1.57
CA GLU A 19 16.39 -3.88 -1.58
C GLU A 19 16.07 -4.50 -0.22
N THR A 20 14.79 -4.53 0.13
CA THR A 20 14.28 -5.27 1.28
C THR A 20 13.14 -6.18 0.81
N ASN A 21 13.34 -7.49 0.95
CA ASN A 21 12.37 -8.54 0.57
C ASN A 21 11.70 -9.21 1.78
N SER A 22 11.91 -8.68 2.98
CA SER A 22 11.43 -9.24 4.24
C SER A 22 10.38 -8.35 4.90
N LEU A 23 9.69 -7.52 4.13
CA LEU A 23 8.57 -6.72 4.64
C LEU A 23 7.32 -7.60 4.76
N ALA A 24 6.49 -7.27 5.73
CA ALA A 24 5.22 -7.93 5.97
C ALA A 24 4.18 -6.93 6.51
N LEU A 25 3.99 -5.82 5.80
CA LEU A 25 3.06 -4.77 6.22
C LEU A 25 1.68 -5.04 5.62
N ALA A 26 0.73 -5.37 6.47
CA ALA A 26 -0.65 -5.64 6.06
C ALA A 26 -1.43 -4.35 5.76
N LEU A 27 -2.21 -4.39 4.68
CA LEU A 27 -3.14 -3.35 4.25
C LEU A 27 -4.54 -3.96 4.16
N GLU A 28 -5.47 -3.50 4.99
CA GLU A 28 -6.86 -3.97 4.93
C GLU A 28 -7.61 -3.28 3.80
N LYS A 29 -8.42 -4.02 3.05
CA LYS A 29 -9.28 -3.50 1.99
C LYS A 29 -10.69 -4.05 2.13
N VAL A 30 -11.67 -3.35 1.58
CA VAL A 30 -13.09 -3.71 1.70
C VAL A 30 -13.67 -4.43 0.48
N ALA A 31 -12.91 -4.49 -0.62
CA ALA A 31 -13.32 -5.13 -1.87
C ALA A 31 -12.09 -5.64 -2.62
N LYS A 32 -12.28 -6.62 -3.52
CA LYS A 32 -11.19 -7.44 -4.04
C LYS A 32 -10.33 -6.71 -5.07
N GLY A 33 -10.95 -6.00 -6.02
CA GLY A 33 -10.31 -5.45 -7.20
C GLY A 33 -9.57 -4.15 -6.93
N VAL A 34 -8.28 -4.24 -6.59
CA VAL A 34 -7.41 -3.05 -6.50
C VAL A 34 -7.14 -2.53 -7.91
N ALA A 35 -7.60 -1.30 -8.19
CA ALA A 35 -7.42 -0.66 -9.49
C ALA A 35 -6.26 0.34 -9.49
N SER A 36 -6.02 1.03 -8.37
CA SER A 36 -4.88 1.94 -8.23
C SER A 36 -4.45 2.15 -6.78
N LEU A 37 -3.19 2.53 -6.62
CA LEU A 37 -2.59 2.96 -5.37
C LEU A 37 -1.78 4.24 -5.62
N SER A 38 -1.94 5.26 -4.77
CA SER A 38 -1.20 6.52 -4.91
C SER A 38 -0.81 7.08 -3.54
N TYR A 39 0.36 7.69 -3.43
CA TYR A 39 0.83 8.31 -2.19
C TYR A 39 0.80 9.84 -2.32
N ASN A 40 0.20 10.52 -1.35
CA ASN A 40 0.26 11.96 -1.22
C ASN A 40 1.27 12.34 -0.11
N PRO A 41 2.42 12.94 -0.47
CA PRO A 41 3.44 13.29 0.50
C PRO A 41 3.04 14.45 1.43
N THR A 42 2.08 15.28 1.03
CA THR A 42 1.66 16.47 1.81
C THR A 42 0.98 16.08 3.12
N ASN A 43 0.13 15.05 3.08
CA ASN A 43 -0.61 14.55 4.25
C ASN A 43 -0.14 13.15 4.69
N ARG A 44 0.86 12.57 4.02
CA ARG A 44 1.40 11.23 4.27
C ARG A 44 0.33 10.16 4.21
N GLN A 45 -0.58 10.25 3.24
CA GLN A 45 -1.63 9.24 3.04
C GLN A 45 -1.40 8.44 1.76
N ILE A 46 -1.68 7.14 1.84
CA ILE A 46 -1.80 6.25 0.69
C ILE A 46 -3.28 6.12 0.36
N TYR A 47 -3.66 6.40 -0.87
CA TYR A 47 -5.00 6.21 -1.38
C TYR A 47 -5.09 4.95 -2.24
N MET A 48 -6.07 4.10 -1.96
CA MET A 48 -6.40 2.93 -2.76
C MET A 48 -7.79 3.11 -3.36
N TYR A 49 -7.90 2.93 -4.68
CA TYR A 49 -9.20 2.79 -5.34
C TYR A 49 -9.44 1.32 -5.66
N ASN A 50 -10.50 0.74 -5.10
CA ASN A 50 -10.87 -0.66 -5.31
C ASN A 50 -12.40 -0.83 -5.42
N ASP A 51 -12.87 -1.43 -6.51
CA ASP A 51 -14.30 -1.72 -6.77
C ASP A 51 -15.30 -0.63 -6.28
N ALA A 52 -15.07 0.62 -6.70
CA ALA A 52 -15.87 1.81 -6.34
C ALA A 52 -15.68 2.40 -4.92
N TYR A 53 -14.72 1.89 -4.14
CA TYR A 53 -14.32 2.46 -2.86
C TYR A 53 -13.01 3.23 -2.99
N LEU A 54 -12.87 4.30 -2.20
CA LEU A 54 -11.62 5.04 -2.01
C LEU A 54 -11.23 4.92 -0.53
N LEU A 55 -10.11 4.26 -0.26
CA LEU A 55 -9.56 4.08 1.08
C LEU A 55 -8.35 5.00 1.26
N ALA A 56 -8.13 5.45 2.48
CA ALA A 56 -6.98 6.25 2.87
C ALA A 56 -6.26 5.61 4.06
N TYR A 57 -4.98 5.31 3.89
CA TYR A 57 -4.11 4.76 4.92
C TYR A 57 -3.12 5.84 5.36
N GLN A 58 -3.00 6.05 6.67
CA GLN A 58 -1.97 6.93 7.21
C GLN A 58 -0.62 6.21 7.19
N ALA A 59 0.38 6.79 6.52
CA ALA A 59 1.76 6.30 6.54
C ALA A 59 2.54 6.91 7.71
N PHE A 60 3.37 6.08 8.35
CA PHE A 60 4.31 6.44 9.40
C PHE A 60 5.71 6.01 8.97
N PHE A 61 6.71 6.88 9.16
CA PHE A 61 8.10 6.70 8.75
C PHE A 61 9.03 6.99 9.93
#